data_AF-A0A9D4WDN1-F1
#
_entry.id   AF-A0A9D4WDN1-F1
#
_cell.length_a   1.000
_cell.length_b   1.000
_cell.length_c   1.000
_cell.angle_alpha   90.00
_cell.angle_beta   90.00
_cell.angle_gamma   90.00
#
_symmetry.space_group_name_H-M   'P 1'
#
loop_
_entity.id
_entity.type
_entity.pdbx_description
1 polymer ?
#
loop_
_entity_poly.entity_id
_entity_poly.type
_entity_poly.pdbx_seq_one_letter_code
_entity_poly.pdbx_strand_id
1 'polypeptide(L)'
;EKKMAMAVAQQQRDNSIERHIDSSGKYVRYTAEQIEALEKVYVECSKPSSLRRQQLIRECPVLGNIEPKQIKVWFQNRRCREKQRKEASQLQTMNRKLAAMNKLLTEENERLQKQVSELVNENGFMRQQLQPAVSAAPNADGNGNDSAAATPRSTMRDANSPAGFQSIAEETLTEFLSKATGTAVEWVQMPGMKPGPDSVGIFAISQGCNGVAARACGLVSLEPSKIVEILKDRSTWFRDCRSSEMFTMFSTGNGGTIELLYTQTYSPMTLSTARDFWTLRYTTNLDNGSIV
;
A
#
# COMPACT_ATOMS: atom_id res chain seq x y z
N GLU A 1 -18.64 31.05 -6.19
CA GLU A 1 -18.47 31.80 -4.92
C GLU A 1 -17.83 30.99 -3.79
N LYS A 2 -18.33 29.81 -3.39
CA LYS A 2 -17.77 29.02 -2.26
C LYS A 2 -16.28 28.64 -2.35
N LYS A 3 -15.75 28.36 -3.57
CA LYS A 3 -14.31 28.06 -3.76
C LYS A 3 -13.40 29.29 -3.58
N MET A 4 -13.91 30.48 -3.89
CA MET A 4 -13.16 31.73 -3.77
C MET A 4 -13.07 32.16 -2.29
N ALA A 5 -14.15 31.97 -1.53
CA ALA A 5 -14.18 32.20 -0.09
C ALA A 5 -13.20 31.29 0.70
N MET A 6 -13.02 30.03 0.28
CA MET A 6 -12.01 29.15 0.88
C MET A 6 -10.56 29.56 0.57
N ALA A 7 -10.29 30.04 -0.65
CA ALA A 7 -8.96 30.52 -1.01
C ALA A 7 -8.58 31.79 -0.21
N VAL A 8 -9.52 32.72 -0.05
CA VAL A 8 -9.33 33.93 0.77
C VAL A 8 -9.16 33.57 2.26
N ALA A 9 -9.91 32.60 2.77
CA ALA A 9 -9.77 32.12 4.15
C ALA A 9 -8.45 31.38 4.40
N GLN A 10 -7.88 30.70 3.40
CA GLN A 10 -6.57 30.04 3.50
C GLN A 10 -5.43 31.07 3.43
N GLN A 11 -5.55 32.09 2.59
CA GLN A 11 -4.58 33.17 2.43
C GLN A 11 -4.57 34.14 3.64
N GLN A 12 -5.71 34.31 4.33
CA GLN A 12 -5.80 35.03 5.60
C GLN A 12 -5.21 34.23 6.79
N ARG A 13 -5.14 32.89 6.72
CA ARG A 13 -4.49 32.07 7.76
C ARG A 13 -2.96 32.07 7.68
N ASP A 14 -2.38 32.19 6.49
CA ASP A 14 -0.93 32.29 6.32
C ASP A 14 -0.33 33.62 6.85
N ASN A 15 -1.19 34.62 7.13
CA ASN A 15 -0.80 35.91 7.72
C ASN A 15 -1.06 36.02 9.23
N SER A 16 -1.48 34.94 9.90
CA SER A 16 -1.66 34.96 11.35
C SER A 16 -0.33 34.70 12.07
N ILE A 17 0.39 35.79 12.33
CA ILE A 17 1.58 35.85 13.19
C ILE A 17 1.20 35.25 14.56
N GLU A 18 1.62 34.02 14.78
CA GLU A 18 1.33 33.22 15.97
C GLU A 18 2.24 33.65 17.14
N ARG A 19 1.63 33.67 18.31
CA ARG A 19 1.84 34.66 19.35
C ARG A 19 2.53 34.08 20.58
N HIS A 20 3.66 34.66 20.99
CA HIS A 20 4.31 34.41 22.29
C HIS A 20 4.43 35.72 23.10
N ILE A 21 4.15 35.63 24.40
CA ILE A 21 3.93 36.74 25.34
C ILE A 21 5.26 37.10 26.06
N ASP A 22 5.55 38.39 26.22
CA ASP A 22 6.67 38.89 27.04
C ASP A 22 6.35 38.98 28.55
N SER A 23 7.37 39.32 29.33
CA SER A 23 7.33 39.51 30.79
C SER A 23 6.40 40.66 31.26
N SER A 24 5.75 41.37 30.33
CA SER A 24 4.75 42.42 30.56
C SER A 24 3.37 42.08 29.98
N GLY A 25 3.16 40.85 29.51
CA GLY A 25 1.87 40.39 28.98
C GLY A 25 1.57 40.82 27.54
N LYS A 26 2.50 41.47 26.84
CA LYS A 26 2.30 41.94 25.46
C LYS A 26 3.07 41.09 24.45
N TYR A 27 2.50 40.95 23.26
CA TYR A 27 3.08 40.12 22.18
C TYR A 27 4.34 40.78 21.63
N VAL A 28 5.48 40.07 21.62
CA VAL A 28 6.69 40.57 20.95
C VAL A 28 6.52 40.35 19.45
N ARG A 29 6.30 41.46 18.73
CA ARG A 29 6.22 41.47 17.28
C ARG A 29 7.57 41.91 16.72
N TYR A 30 8.27 41.02 16.04
CA TYR A 30 9.47 41.38 15.30
C TYR A 30 9.14 42.38 14.20
N THR A 31 10.00 43.38 13.99
CA THR A 31 9.89 44.29 12.83
C THR A 31 10.21 43.54 11.53
N ALA A 32 9.82 44.11 10.38
CA ALA A 32 10.13 43.49 9.07
C ALA A 32 11.64 43.31 8.88
N GLU A 33 12.43 44.32 9.25
CA GLU A 33 13.91 44.30 9.19
C GLU A 33 14.51 43.23 10.11
N GLN A 34 13.93 43.03 11.30
CA GLN A 34 14.35 41.96 12.22
C GLN A 34 14.05 40.58 11.66
N ILE A 35 12.88 40.40 11.04
CA ILE A 35 12.51 39.14 10.39
C ILE A 35 13.47 38.86 9.23
N GLU A 36 13.71 39.85 8.37
CA GLU A 36 14.61 39.72 7.22
C GLU A 36 16.04 39.33 7.64
N ALA A 37 16.59 39.99 8.67
CA ALA A 37 17.90 39.65 9.21
C ALA A 37 17.95 38.20 9.76
N LEU A 38 16.92 37.77 10.49
CA LEU A 38 16.81 36.41 11.00
C LEU A 38 16.65 35.37 9.87
N GLU A 39 15.90 35.72 8.81
CA GLU A 39 15.71 34.86 7.63
C GLU A 39 16.99 34.71 6.82
N LYS A 40 17.78 35.76 6.64
CA LYS A 40 19.10 35.69 5.99
C LYS A 40 20.01 34.69 6.71
N VAL A 41 20.08 34.79 8.03
CA VAL A 41 20.86 33.85 8.86
C VAL A 41 20.28 32.43 8.79
N TYR A 42 18.96 32.29 8.69
CA TYR A 42 18.31 30.97 8.57
C TYR A 42 18.71 30.21 7.31
N VAL A 43 18.86 30.92 6.19
CA VAL A 43 19.34 30.33 4.93
C VAL A 43 20.76 29.80 5.08
N GLU A 44 21.63 30.53 5.78
CA GLU A 44 23.01 30.11 6.04
C GLU A 44 23.11 28.99 7.08
N CYS A 45 22.35 29.10 8.18
CA CYS A 45 22.36 28.14 9.28
C CYS A 45 21.01 28.09 10.00
N SER A 46 20.24 27.02 9.75
CA SER A 46 18.92 26.82 10.37
C SER A 46 18.94 26.46 11.88
N LYS A 47 20.12 26.17 12.44
CA LYS A 47 20.33 25.79 13.85
C LYS A 47 21.54 26.51 14.47
N PRO A 48 21.50 27.84 14.62
CA PRO A 48 22.64 28.60 15.14
C PRO A 48 22.95 28.19 16.59
N SER A 49 24.25 28.05 16.89
CA SER A 49 24.75 27.76 18.24
C SER A 49 24.48 28.91 19.22
N SER A 50 24.65 28.68 20.54
CA SER A 50 24.46 29.75 21.53
C SER A 50 25.43 30.92 21.32
N LEU A 51 26.68 30.61 21.01
CA LEU A 51 27.71 31.61 20.69
C LEU A 51 27.32 32.40 19.44
N ARG A 52 26.86 31.72 18.38
CA ARG A 52 26.42 32.40 17.15
C ARG A 52 25.23 33.32 17.42
N ARG A 53 24.25 32.90 18.24
CA ARG A 53 23.12 33.77 18.63
C ARG A 53 23.57 35.03 19.37
N GLN A 54 24.56 34.93 20.26
CA GLN A 54 25.13 36.10 20.95
C GLN A 54 25.88 37.02 19.98
N GLN A 55 26.62 36.46 19.03
CA GLN A 55 27.31 37.21 17.98
C GLN A 55 26.33 37.98 17.10
N LEU A 56 25.22 37.37 16.68
CA LEU A 56 24.21 38.01 15.84
C LEU A 56 23.63 39.30 16.46
N ILE A 57 23.47 39.33 17.78
CA ILE A 57 22.98 40.53 18.50
C ILE A 57 24.02 41.66 18.44
N ARG A 58 25.31 41.33 18.45
CA ARG A 58 26.41 42.31 18.35
C ARG A 58 26.67 42.76 16.92
N GLU A 59 26.60 41.83 15.96
CA GLU A 59 26.91 42.04 14.55
C GLU A 59 25.75 42.67 13.77
N CYS A 60 24.50 42.47 14.21
CA CYS A 60 23.31 43.04 13.58
C CYS A 60 22.61 44.01 14.56
N PRO A 61 22.85 45.33 14.45
CA PRO A 61 22.23 46.34 15.31
C PRO A 61 20.70 46.26 15.36
N VAL A 62 20.08 45.86 14.26
CA VAL A 62 18.62 45.64 14.13
C VAL A 62 18.10 44.57 15.11
N LEU A 63 18.94 43.60 15.48
CA LEU A 63 18.64 42.55 16.47
C LEU A 63 19.12 42.92 17.88
N GLY A 64 19.73 44.09 18.07
CA GLY A 64 20.36 44.51 19.33
C GLY A 64 19.42 44.51 20.54
N ASN A 65 18.13 44.75 20.30
CA ASN A 65 17.08 44.77 21.33
C ASN A 65 16.36 43.42 21.51
N ILE A 66 16.86 42.34 20.91
CA ILE A 66 16.27 41.00 20.98
C ILE A 66 17.10 40.12 21.90
N GLU A 67 16.45 39.44 22.85
CA GLU A 67 17.17 38.51 23.73
C GLU A 67 17.64 37.24 22.98
N PRO A 68 18.79 36.64 23.35
CA PRO A 68 19.26 35.39 22.76
C PRO A 68 18.24 34.24 22.83
N LYS A 69 17.39 34.22 23.87
CA LYS A 69 16.31 33.25 24.04
C LYS A 69 15.21 33.43 22.99
N GLN A 70 14.87 34.67 22.65
CA GLN A 70 13.87 34.98 21.61
C GLN A 70 14.37 34.54 20.24
N ILE A 71 15.65 34.78 19.91
CA ILE A 71 16.28 34.27 18.68
C ILE A 71 16.17 32.74 18.65
N LYS A 72 16.52 32.04 19.74
CA LYS A 72 16.38 30.57 19.80
C LYS A 72 14.95 30.11 19.48
N VAL A 73 13.94 30.73 20.08
CA VAL A 73 12.52 30.40 19.86
C VAL A 73 12.11 30.71 18.42
N TRP A 74 12.54 31.84 17.86
CA TRP A 74 12.27 32.18 16.46
C TRP A 74 12.77 31.09 15.51
N PHE A 75 14.03 30.63 15.66
CA PHE A 75 14.58 29.56 14.82
C PHE A 75 13.89 28.21 15.03
N GLN A 76 13.41 27.91 16.24
CA GLN A 76 12.61 26.71 16.50
C GLN A 76 11.25 26.79 15.79
N ASN A 77 10.54 27.90 15.94
CA ASN A 77 9.24 28.13 15.31
C ASN A 77 9.36 28.18 13.79
N ARG A 78 10.41 28.81 13.24
CA ARG A 78 10.65 28.90 11.80
C ARG A 78 10.84 27.52 11.16
N ARG A 79 11.58 26.61 11.83
CA ARG A 79 11.72 25.21 11.40
C ARG A 79 10.41 24.44 11.49
N CYS A 80 9.67 24.63 12.58
CA CYS A 80 8.36 23.98 12.77
C CYS A 80 7.38 24.40 11.66
N ARG A 81 7.26 25.70 11.40
CA ARG A 81 6.41 26.25 10.31
C ARG A 81 6.83 25.74 8.94
N GLU A 82 8.12 25.68 8.65
CA GLU A 82 8.58 25.17 7.36
C GLU A 82 8.24 23.68 7.17
N LYS A 83 8.44 22.88 8.21
CA LYS A 83 8.05 21.46 8.22
C LYS A 83 6.55 21.32 7.97
N GLN A 84 5.74 22.07 8.73
CA GLN A 84 4.28 22.06 8.59
C GLN A 84 3.83 22.49 7.18
N ARG A 85 4.45 23.52 6.59
CA ARG A 85 4.15 23.98 5.23
C ARG A 85 4.47 22.91 4.18
N LYS A 86 5.61 22.22 4.33
CA LYS A 86 6.00 21.11 3.44
C LYS A 86 5.01 19.94 3.55
N GLU A 87 4.66 19.55 4.78
CA GLU A 87 3.68 18.48 5.02
C GLU A 87 2.29 18.84 4.46
N ALA A 88 1.83 20.08 4.68
CA ALA A 88 0.55 20.55 4.12
C ALA A 88 0.54 20.54 2.58
N SER A 89 1.64 20.96 1.94
CA SER A 89 1.79 20.91 0.48
C SER A 89 1.80 19.48 -0.07
N GLN A 90 2.46 18.55 0.63
CA GLN A 90 2.47 17.14 0.29
C GLN A 90 1.07 16.53 0.40
N LEU A 91 0.36 16.80 1.51
CA LEU A 91 -1.02 16.35 1.71
C LEU A 91 -1.95 16.89 0.63
N GLN A 92 -1.84 18.17 0.28
CA GLN A 92 -2.64 18.77 -0.79
C GLN A 92 -2.39 18.08 -2.14
N THR A 93 -1.13 17.75 -2.44
CA THR A 93 -0.75 17.02 -3.66
C THR A 93 -1.33 15.62 -3.67
N MET A 94 -1.23 14.87 -2.57
CA MET A 94 -1.82 13.53 -2.45
C MET A 94 -3.35 13.56 -2.57
N ASN A 95 -3.99 14.55 -1.94
CA ASN A 95 -5.45 14.71 -2.01
C ASN A 95 -5.93 14.95 -3.45
N ARG A 96 -5.20 15.78 -4.23
CA ARG A 96 -5.50 15.97 -5.67
C ARG A 96 -5.38 14.67 -6.45
N LYS A 97 -4.34 13.86 -6.20
CA LYS A 97 -4.17 12.55 -6.85
C LYS A 97 -5.31 11.59 -6.50
N LEU A 98 -5.66 11.51 -5.22
CA LEU A 98 -6.75 10.65 -4.75
C LEU A 98 -8.10 11.08 -5.34
N ALA A 99 -8.37 12.38 -5.42
CA ALA A 99 -9.58 12.90 -6.06
C ALA A 99 -9.65 12.56 -7.56
N ALA A 100 -8.54 12.65 -8.28
CA ALA A 100 -8.48 12.25 -9.68
C ALA A 100 -8.70 10.74 -9.85
N MET A 101 -8.10 9.91 -9.00
CA MET A 101 -8.28 8.46 -9.02
C MET A 101 -9.71 8.05 -8.68
N ASN A 102 -10.32 8.65 -7.65
CA ASN A 102 -11.73 8.41 -7.30
C ASN A 102 -12.65 8.76 -8.47
N LYS A 103 -12.39 9.85 -9.20
CA LYS A 103 -13.18 10.23 -10.38
C LYS A 103 -13.14 9.13 -11.45
N LEU A 104 -11.95 8.60 -11.78
CA LEU A 104 -11.81 7.52 -12.75
C LEU A 104 -12.51 6.24 -12.29
N LEU A 105 -12.42 5.90 -11.00
CA LEU A 105 -13.08 4.73 -10.44
C LEU A 105 -14.62 4.87 -10.48
N THR A 106 -15.14 6.07 -10.23
CA THR A 106 -16.58 6.35 -10.37
C THR A 106 -17.02 6.20 -11.83
N GLU A 107 -16.26 6.74 -12.77
CA GLU A 107 -16.55 6.63 -14.21
C GLU A 107 -16.55 5.15 -14.68
N GLU A 108 -15.59 4.34 -14.24
CA GLU A 108 -15.57 2.90 -14.55
C GLU A 108 -16.73 2.14 -13.91
N ASN A 109 -17.10 2.46 -12.66
CA ASN A 109 -18.26 1.85 -12.03
C ASN A 109 -19.54 2.17 -12.78
N GLU A 110 -19.73 3.41 -13.23
CA GLU A 110 -20.88 3.80 -14.05
C GLU A 110 -20.89 3.06 -15.40
N ARG A 111 -19.74 2.91 -16.05
CA ARG A 111 -19.59 2.14 -17.30
C ARG A 111 -19.95 0.66 -17.11
N LEU A 112 -19.43 0.03 -16.05
CA LEU A 112 -19.71 -1.36 -15.73
C LEU A 112 -21.18 -1.58 -15.36
N GLN A 113 -21.76 -0.69 -14.57
CA GLN A 113 -23.20 -0.73 -14.25
C GLN A 113 -24.06 -0.66 -15.51
N LYS A 114 -23.70 0.20 -16.47
CA LYS A 114 -24.39 0.27 -17.76
C LYS A 114 -24.29 -1.05 -18.53
N GLN A 115 -23.10 -1.64 -18.62
CA GLN A 115 -22.87 -2.91 -19.32
C GLN A 115 -23.65 -4.07 -18.67
N VAL A 116 -23.69 -4.13 -17.33
CA VAL A 116 -24.49 -5.12 -16.60
C VAL A 116 -25.98 -4.93 -16.92
N SER A 117 -26.48 -3.69 -16.92
CA SER A 117 -27.87 -3.38 -17.23
C SER A 117 -28.25 -3.82 -18.66
N GLU A 118 -27.38 -3.56 -19.63
CA GLU A 118 -27.55 -4.01 -21.02
C GLU A 118 -27.63 -5.54 -21.12
N LEU A 119 -26.68 -6.26 -20.51
CA LEU A 119 -26.67 -7.73 -20.50
C LEU A 119 -27.87 -8.33 -19.79
N VAL A 120 -28.36 -7.71 -18.71
CA VAL A 120 -29.57 -8.16 -18.01
C VAL A 120 -30.81 -7.99 -18.90
N ASN A 121 -30.92 -6.88 -19.61
CA ASN A 121 -32.02 -6.64 -20.55
C ASN A 121 -31.98 -7.63 -21.73
N GLU A 122 -30.81 -7.85 -22.32
CA GLU A 122 -30.61 -8.80 -23.42
C GLU A 122 -30.94 -10.24 -22.98
N ASN A 123 -30.47 -10.66 -21.80
CA ASN A 123 -30.84 -11.96 -21.23
C ASN A 123 -32.35 -12.09 -21.00
N GLY A 124 -33.00 -11.04 -20.49
CA GLY A 124 -34.46 -11.01 -20.33
C GLY A 124 -35.18 -11.21 -21.67
N PHE A 125 -34.73 -10.52 -22.72
CA PHE A 125 -35.26 -10.64 -24.07
C PHE A 125 -35.05 -12.03 -24.67
N MET A 126 -33.86 -12.63 -24.53
CA MET A 126 -33.58 -13.99 -24.98
C MET A 126 -34.47 -15.02 -24.26
N ARG A 127 -34.68 -14.87 -22.95
CA ARG A 127 -35.58 -15.75 -22.18
C ARG A 127 -37.04 -15.63 -22.64
N GLN A 128 -37.49 -14.45 -23.07
CA GLN A 128 -38.82 -14.26 -23.67
C GLN A 128 -38.92 -14.87 -25.07
N GLN A 129 -37.89 -14.76 -25.90
CA GLN A 129 -37.88 -15.36 -27.25
C GLN A 129 -37.88 -16.91 -27.20
N LEU A 130 -37.27 -17.51 -26.19
CA LEU A 130 -37.28 -18.97 -25.99
C LEU A 130 -38.60 -19.50 -25.39
N GLN A 131 -39.62 -18.65 -25.20
CA GLN A 131 -40.87 -18.98 -24.50
C GLN A 131 -42.13 -19.17 -25.37
N PRO A 132 -42.04 -19.66 -26.63
CA PRO A 132 -43.19 -20.35 -27.22
C PRO A 132 -42.82 -21.75 -27.74
N ALA A 133 -42.58 -22.73 -26.85
CA ALA A 133 -42.53 -24.15 -27.23
C ALA A 133 -42.75 -25.18 -26.09
N VAL A 134 -43.46 -24.84 -25.00
CA VAL A 134 -43.74 -25.82 -23.91
C VAL A 134 -45.21 -25.93 -23.52
N SER A 135 -46.12 -25.44 -24.35
CA SER A 135 -47.56 -25.66 -24.17
C SER A 135 -48.20 -26.31 -25.40
N ALA A 136 -47.71 -27.50 -25.78
CA ALA A 136 -48.48 -28.48 -26.54
C ALA A 136 -47.84 -29.88 -26.51
N ALA A 137 -48.53 -30.79 -25.81
CA ALA A 137 -48.64 -32.24 -26.06
C ALA A 137 -47.51 -33.22 -25.62
N PRO A 138 -47.88 -34.50 -25.37
CA PRO A 138 -47.11 -35.48 -24.60
C PRO A 138 -46.45 -36.59 -25.45
N ASN A 139 -45.52 -37.30 -24.80
CA ASN A 139 -44.95 -38.63 -25.15
C ASN A 139 -43.87 -38.73 -26.25
N ALA A 140 -42.96 -39.67 -25.96
CA ALA A 140 -42.12 -40.48 -26.83
C ALA A 140 -40.60 -40.19 -26.86
N ASP A 141 -39.89 -41.30 -26.67
CA ASP A 141 -38.46 -41.58 -26.65
C ASP A 141 -37.64 -40.95 -27.78
N GLY A 142 -36.35 -40.70 -27.53
CA GLY A 142 -35.40 -40.40 -28.60
C GLY A 142 -34.03 -39.89 -28.13
N ASN A 143 -33.06 -40.79 -28.13
CA ASN A 143 -31.63 -40.57 -27.97
C ASN A 143 -31.04 -39.59 -29.00
N GLY A 144 -30.04 -38.76 -28.64
CA GLY A 144 -29.22 -38.03 -29.62
C GLY A 144 -28.42 -36.83 -29.08
N ASN A 145 -27.10 -37.02 -28.94
CA ASN A 145 -26.09 -35.96 -28.81
C ASN A 145 -26.14 -34.96 -29.99
N ASP A 146 -25.86 -33.67 -29.80
CA ASP A 146 -24.50 -33.13 -29.95
C ASP A 146 -24.38 -31.58 -29.81
N SER A 147 -23.20 -31.19 -29.32
CA SER A 147 -22.46 -29.93 -29.60
C SER A 147 -23.00 -28.59 -29.07
N ALA A 148 -22.49 -28.19 -27.90
CA ALA A 148 -22.47 -26.79 -27.43
C ALA A 148 -21.03 -26.26 -27.38
N ALA A 149 -20.87 -25.06 -27.94
CA ALA A 149 -19.65 -24.34 -28.21
C ALA A 149 -18.80 -23.99 -26.96
N ALA A 150 -17.50 -23.86 -27.22
CA ALA A 150 -16.43 -23.62 -26.27
C ALA A 150 -16.64 -22.39 -25.37
N THR A 151 -16.79 -22.63 -24.08
CA THR A 151 -16.46 -21.73 -22.97
C THR A 151 -15.28 -22.41 -22.23
N PRO A 152 -14.29 -21.71 -21.66
CA PRO A 152 -13.26 -22.37 -20.84
C PRO A 152 -13.92 -22.91 -19.58
N ARG A 153 -14.44 -24.13 -19.67
CA ARG A 153 -14.91 -24.93 -18.55
C ARG A 153 -13.68 -25.24 -17.73
N SER A 154 -13.55 -24.58 -16.57
CA SER A 154 -12.87 -25.17 -15.43
C SER A 154 -13.40 -26.59 -15.31
N THR A 155 -12.57 -27.57 -15.64
CA THR A 155 -12.87 -28.98 -15.44
C THR A 155 -13.26 -29.14 -13.98
N MET A 156 -14.49 -29.60 -13.73
CA MET A 156 -14.91 -30.11 -12.44
C MET A 156 -14.01 -31.31 -12.16
N ARG A 157 -12.85 -31.06 -11.54
CA ARG A 157 -11.89 -32.08 -11.14
C ARG A 157 -12.48 -32.85 -9.96
N ASP A 158 -12.26 -34.16 -9.93
CA ASP A 158 -12.66 -35.01 -8.82
C ASP A 158 -12.18 -34.42 -7.49
N ALA A 159 -13.12 -33.93 -6.68
CA ALA A 159 -12.87 -33.25 -5.41
C ALA A 159 -12.13 -34.12 -4.38
N ASN A 160 -12.04 -35.44 -4.64
CA ASN A 160 -11.48 -36.43 -3.74
C ASN A 160 -10.12 -36.99 -4.20
N SER A 161 -9.55 -36.53 -5.31
CA SER A 161 -8.23 -36.99 -5.77
C SER A 161 -7.11 -36.00 -5.37
N PRO A 162 -6.05 -36.46 -4.68
CA PRO A 162 -4.92 -35.59 -4.32
C PRO A 162 -4.17 -35.03 -5.54
N ALA A 163 -4.38 -35.59 -6.74
CA ALA A 163 -3.86 -35.08 -8.00
C ALA A 163 -4.32 -33.64 -8.31
N GLY A 164 -5.50 -33.23 -7.82
CA GLY A 164 -6.00 -31.87 -8.00
C GLY A 164 -5.11 -30.83 -7.32
N PHE A 165 -4.65 -31.11 -6.10
CA PHE A 165 -3.77 -30.21 -5.35
C PHE A 165 -2.39 -30.08 -5.99
N GLN A 166 -1.85 -31.18 -6.53
CA GLN A 166 -0.58 -31.14 -7.25
C GLN A 166 -0.65 -30.23 -8.47
N SER A 167 -1.72 -30.35 -9.28
CA SER A 167 -1.89 -29.48 -10.44
C SER A 167 -2.04 -28.01 -10.06
N ILE A 168 -2.80 -27.69 -9.00
CA ILE A 168 -2.93 -26.31 -8.50
C ILE A 168 -1.58 -25.78 -8.02
N ALA A 169 -0.80 -26.61 -7.33
CA ALA A 169 0.52 -26.25 -6.85
C ALA A 169 1.50 -25.94 -7.99
N GLU A 170 1.53 -26.78 -9.04
CA GLU A 170 2.37 -26.60 -10.21
C GLU A 170 1.96 -25.37 -11.06
N GLU A 171 0.66 -25.15 -11.24
CA GLU A 171 0.11 -23.96 -11.90
C GLU A 171 0.50 -22.68 -11.13
N THR A 172 0.29 -22.68 -9.81
CA THR A 172 0.64 -21.56 -8.92
C THR A 172 2.15 -21.28 -8.93
N LEU A 173 2.98 -22.32 -8.94
CA LEU A 173 4.44 -22.19 -9.02
C LEU A 173 4.86 -21.53 -10.33
N THR A 174 4.28 -21.98 -11.45
CA THR A 174 4.57 -21.44 -12.79
C THR A 174 4.20 -19.95 -12.85
N GLU A 175 3.00 -19.60 -12.36
CA GLU A 175 2.56 -18.22 -12.28
C GLU A 175 3.47 -17.38 -11.36
N PHE A 176 3.84 -17.91 -10.19
CA PHE A 176 4.73 -17.24 -9.25
C PHE A 176 6.10 -16.94 -9.88
N LEU A 177 6.76 -17.93 -10.49
CA LEU A 177 8.06 -17.76 -11.12
C LEU A 177 8.02 -16.73 -12.26
N SER A 178 6.96 -16.74 -13.06
CA SER A 178 6.77 -15.75 -14.13
C SER A 178 6.74 -14.30 -13.60
N LYS A 179 6.18 -14.09 -12.41
CA LYS A 179 6.02 -12.77 -11.76
C LYS A 179 7.21 -12.38 -10.87
N ALA A 180 7.81 -13.34 -10.19
CA ALA A 180 8.85 -13.10 -9.19
C ALA A 180 10.23 -12.88 -9.83
N THR A 181 10.57 -13.66 -10.86
CA THR A 181 11.86 -13.61 -11.56
C THR A 181 11.79 -13.05 -12.98
N GLY A 182 10.60 -13.04 -13.60
CA GLY A 182 10.40 -12.53 -14.94
C GLY A 182 10.16 -11.02 -15.01
N THR A 183 9.92 -10.52 -16.23
CA THR A 183 9.53 -9.13 -16.50
C THR A 183 8.02 -8.93 -16.57
N ALA A 184 7.24 -9.94 -16.15
CA ALA A 184 5.78 -9.93 -16.25
C ALA A 184 5.11 -8.89 -15.33
N VAL A 185 5.84 -8.41 -14.31
CA VAL A 185 5.38 -7.38 -13.39
C VAL A 185 6.32 -6.19 -13.46
N GLU A 186 5.75 -5.01 -13.68
CA GLU A 186 6.47 -3.76 -13.53
C GLU A 186 6.64 -3.43 -12.05
N TRP A 187 7.88 -3.54 -11.57
CA TRP A 187 8.25 -3.31 -10.18
C TRP A 187 8.74 -1.88 -9.97
N VAL A 188 8.09 -1.16 -9.05
CA VAL A 188 8.48 0.20 -8.67
C VAL A 188 9.09 0.16 -7.28
N GLN A 189 10.30 0.71 -7.12
CA GLN A 189 10.95 0.80 -5.81
C GLN A 189 10.09 1.59 -4.83
N MET A 190 9.95 1.06 -3.62
CA MET A 190 9.12 1.66 -2.58
C MET A 190 9.57 3.10 -2.24
N PRO A 191 8.70 4.12 -2.43
CA PRO A 191 9.06 5.50 -2.12
C PRO A 191 9.35 5.70 -0.63
N GLY A 192 10.40 6.47 -0.32
CA GLY A 192 10.77 6.79 1.06
C GLY A 192 11.66 5.76 1.75
N MET A 193 11.93 4.61 1.13
CA MET A 193 12.98 3.69 1.57
C MET A 193 14.32 4.15 1.01
N LYS A 194 15.11 4.87 1.81
CA LYS A 194 16.55 4.99 1.57
C LYS A 194 17.20 3.74 2.16
N PRO A 195 17.94 2.93 1.40
CA PRO A 195 18.75 1.88 1.98
C PRO A 195 19.70 2.53 2.97
N GLY A 196 19.41 2.39 4.26
CA GLY A 196 20.39 2.71 5.30
C GLY A 196 21.57 1.74 5.19
N PRO A 197 22.69 2.03 5.85
CA PRO A 197 23.83 1.11 5.91
C PRO A 197 23.43 -0.30 6.40
N ASP A 198 22.34 -0.40 7.19
CA ASP A 198 21.81 -1.64 7.75
C ASP A 198 20.56 -2.18 7.01
N SER A 199 20.20 -1.60 5.85
CA SER A 199 19.00 -2.02 5.10
C SER A 199 19.28 -3.33 4.35
N VAL A 200 18.75 -4.43 4.88
CA VAL A 200 18.81 -5.75 4.23
C VAL A 200 17.71 -5.83 3.16
N GLY A 201 17.91 -5.12 2.05
CA GLY A 201 17.25 -5.49 0.80
C GLY A 201 16.58 -4.40 -0.03
N ILE A 202 16.12 -4.84 -1.21
CA ILE A 202 15.34 -4.08 -2.19
C ILE A 202 13.86 -4.37 -1.92
N PHE A 203 13.08 -3.31 -1.72
CA PHE A 203 11.63 -3.38 -1.59
C PHE A 203 10.98 -2.72 -2.80
N ALA A 204 10.15 -3.47 -3.50
CA ALA A 204 9.41 -2.99 -4.66
C ALA A 204 7.93 -3.37 -4.55
N ILE A 205 7.08 -2.54 -5.14
CA ILE A 205 5.64 -2.79 -5.24
C ILE A 205 5.18 -2.70 -6.69
N SER A 206 4.07 -3.36 -6.97
CA SER A 206 3.31 -3.17 -8.20
C SER A 206 1.84 -2.96 -7.87
N GLN A 207 1.23 -1.98 -8.55
CA GLN A 207 -0.19 -1.65 -8.46
C GLN A 207 -0.97 -2.09 -9.71
N GLY A 208 -0.33 -2.81 -10.64
CA GLY A 208 -0.95 -3.28 -11.89
C GLY A 208 -1.88 -4.48 -11.73
N CYS A 209 -2.14 -4.93 -10.50
CA CYS A 209 -3.01 -6.06 -10.19
C CYS A 209 -4.16 -5.63 -9.26
N ASN A 210 -5.18 -6.46 -9.12
CA ASN A 210 -6.22 -6.27 -8.10
C ASN A 210 -5.59 -6.37 -6.69
N GLY A 211 -5.19 -5.23 -6.13
CA GLY A 211 -4.47 -5.12 -4.87
C GLY A 211 -3.07 -4.52 -5.03
N VAL A 212 -2.17 -4.84 -4.11
CA VAL A 212 -0.77 -4.43 -4.17
C VAL A 212 0.10 -5.67 -4.10
N ALA A 213 0.89 -5.91 -5.15
CA ALA A 213 1.97 -6.90 -5.09
C ALA A 213 3.20 -6.25 -4.46
N ALA A 214 3.90 -6.99 -3.61
CA ALA A 214 5.13 -6.54 -2.98
C ALA A 214 6.21 -7.61 -3.12
N ARG A 215 7.45 -7.16 -3.33
CA ARG A 215 8.64 -8.00 -3.39
C ARG A 215 9.72 -7.41 -2.49
N ALA A 216 10.34 -8.27 -1.69
CA ALA A 216 11.50 -7.95 -0.88
C ALA A 216 12.63 -8.92 -1.22
N CYS A 217 13.84 -8.42 -1.44
CA CYS A 217 15.03 -9.23 -1.71
C CYS A 217 16.16 -8.80 -0.80
N GLY A 218 16.71 -9.70 0.00
CA GLY A 218 17.86 -9.45 0.86
C GLY A 218 18.88 -10.58 0.77
N LEU A 219 20.14 -10.26 1.06
CA LEU A 219 21.20 -11.26 1.20
C LEU A 219 21.29 -11.69 2.66
N VAL A 220 21.38 -13.00 2.89
CA VAL A 220 21.51 -13.60 4.21
C VAL A 220 22.62 -14.65 4.19
N SER A 221 23.36 -14.76 5.28
CA SER A 221 24.48 -15.69 5.42
C SER A 221 24.03 -17.04 5.98
N LEU A 222 23.03 -17.66 5.35
CA LEU A 222 22.45 -18.95 5.74
C LEU A 222 22.20 -19.83 4.51
N GLU A 223 22.23 -21.15 4.68
CA GLU A 223 21.86 -22.09 3.61
C GLU A 223 20.35 -22.07 3.33
N PRO A 224 19.91 -22.32 2.08
CA PRO A 224 18.50 -22.26 1.68
C PRO A 224 17.56 -23.07 2.58
N SER A 225 17.95 -24.30 2.94
CA SER A 225 17.14 -25.18 3.78
C SER A 225 16.90 -24.60 5.18
N LYS A 226 17.91 -23.94 5.77
CA LYS A 226 17.78 -23.29 7.08
C LYS A 226 16.88 -22.06 7.01
N ILE A 227 16.96 -21.31 5.92
CA ILE A 227 16.07 -20.17 5.68
C ILE A 227 14.61 -20.65 5.59
N VAL A 228 14.36 -21.72 4.84
CA VAL A 228 13.01 -22.30 4.71
C VAL A 228 12.47 -22.76 6.06
N GLU A 229 13.28 -23.44 6.88
CA GLU A 229 12.89 -23.85 8.24
C GLU A 229 12.44 -22.64 9.08
N ILE A 230 13.23 -21.56 9.09
CA ILE A 230 12.91 -20.32 9.82
C ILE A 230 11.63 -19.69 9.25
N LEU A 231 11.51 -19.54 7.93
CA LEU A 231 10.36 -18.92 7.29
C LEU A 231 9.06 -19.70 7.53
N LYS A 232 9.15 -21.03 7.60
CA LYS A 232 8.00 -21.90 7.89
C LYS A 232 7.55 -21.79 9.34
N ASP A 233 8.47 -21.58 10.28
CA ASP A 233 8.16 -21.37 11.70
C ASP A 233 7.80 -19.91 12.02
N ARG A 234 6.64 -19.47 11.54
CA ARG A 234 6.16 -18.10 11.75
C ARG A 234 6.04 -17.72 13.23
N SER A 235 5.84 -18.68 14.12
CA SER A 235 5.64 -18.43 15.55
C SER A 235 6.88 -17.84 16.23
N THR A 236 8.08 -18.10 15.69
CA THR A 236 9.34 -17.65 16.30
C THR A 236 9.75 -16.24 15.89
N TRP A 237 9.30 -15.75 14.74
CA TRP A 237 9.77 -14.46 14.19
C TRP A 237 8.66 -13.49 13.78
N PHE A 238 7.45 -13.96 13.46
CA PHE A 238 6.35 -13.07 13.08
C PHE A 238 5.57 -12.65 14.33
N ARG A 239 5.88 -11.46 14.86
CA ARG A 239 5.29 -10.93 16.11
C ARG A 239 3.76 -10.96 16.15
N ASP A 240 3.11 -10.72 15.01
CA ASP A 240 1.64 -10.69 14.95
C ASP A 240 1.02 -12.07 14.71
N CYS A 241 1.83 -13.13 14.59
CA CYS A 241 1.37 -14.51 14.54
C CYS A 241 0.91 -14.95 15.93
N ARG A 242 -0.38 -15.23 16.10
CA ARG A 242 -0.91 -15.78 17.34
C ARG A 242 -0.76 -17.30 17.40
N SER A 243 -1.04 -17.99 16.29
CA SER A 243 -0.92 -19.43 16.16
C SER A 243 -0.75 -19.79 14.68
N SER A 244 -0.05 -20.90 14.41
CA SER A 244 0.09 -21.47 13.07
C SER A 244 0.12 -22.98 13.21
N GLU A 245 -0.88 -23.66 12.66
CA GLU A 245 -1.08 -25.10 12.79
C GLU A 245 -1.14 -25.74 11.41
N MET A 246 -0.39 -26.82 11.23
CA MET A 246 -0.44 -27.65 10.02
C MET A 246 -1.49 -28.74 10.21
N PHE A 247 -2.51 -28.74 9.37
CA PHE A 247 -3.62 -29.70 9.44
C PHE A 247 -3.34 -30.97 8.65
N THR A 248 -2.69 -30.86 7.49
CA THR A 248 -2.32 -32.02 6.67
C THR A 248 -1.13 -31.69 5.76
N MET A 249 -0.44 -32.73 5.33
CA MET A 249 0.73 -32.68 4.45
C MET A 249 0.63 -33.78 3.40
N PHE A 250 0.97 -33.44 2.15
CA PHE A 250 1.04 -34.34 1.01
C PHE A 250 2.41 -34.22 0.35
N SER A 251 3.06 -35.36 0.07
CA SER A 251 4.25 -35.39 -0.78
C SER A 251 3.82 -35.41 -2.24
N THR A 252 4.48 -34.62 -3.08
CA THR A 252 4.25 -34.64 -4.54
C THR A 252 5.27 -35.56 -5.21
N GLY A 253 4.91 -36.13 -6.37
CA GLY A 253 5.76 -37.09 -7.09
C GLY A 253 7.11 -36.52 -7.58
N ASN A 254 7.24 -35.19 -7.63
CA ASN A 254 8.45 -34.46 -8.01
C ASN A 254 9.31 -34.03 -6.81
N GLY A 255 9.07 -34.58 -5.60
CA GLY A 255 9.88 -34.30 -4.41
C GLY A 255 9.51 -32.99 -3.68
N GLY A 256 8.41 -32.35 -4.06
CA GLY A 256 7.82 -31.24 -3.32
C GLY A 256 6.88 -31.68 -2.20
N THR A 257 6.42 -30.71 -1.43
CA THR A 257 5.49 -30.92 -0.30
C THR A 257 4.38 -29.88 -0.32
N ILE A 258 3.13 -30.33 -0.21
CA ILE A 258 1.95 -29.48 -0.08
C ILE A 258 1.44 -29.57 1.37
N GLU A 259 1.27 -28.44 2.03
CA GLU A 259 0.84 -28.33 3.42
C GLU A 259 -0.44 -27.48 3.49
N LEU A 260 -1.45 -27.92 4.23
CA LEU A 260 -2.62 -27.10 4.57
C LEU A 260 -2.43 -26.50 5.95
N LEU A 261 -2.35 -25.17 6.02
CA LEU A 261 -2.10 -24.44 7.25
C LEU A 261 -3.30 -23.58 7.64
N TYR A 262 -3.59 -23.56 8.93
CA TYR A 262 -4.42 -22.55 9.57
C TYR A 262 -3.52 -21.59 10.33
N THR A 263 -3.70 -20.28 10.17
CA THR A 263 -2.90 -19.27 10.87
C THR A 263 -3.80 -18.18 11.42
N GLN A 264 -3.62 -17.86 12.69
CA GLN A 264 -4.30 -16.73 13.35
C GLN A 264 -3.32 -15.59 13.56
N THR A 265 -3.79 -14.37 13.32
CA THR A 265 -3.00 -13.16 13.47
C THR A 265 -3.68 -12.19 14.43
N TYR A 266 -2.87 -11.56 15.28
CA TYR A 266 -3.33 -10.44 16.09
C TYR A 266 -3.78 -9.28 15.19
N SER A 267 -4.64 -8.42 15.73
CA SER A 267 -5.04 -7.23 14.99
C SER A 267 -3.86 -6.27 14.84
N PRO A 268 -3.51 -5.85 13.61
CA PRO A 268 -2.36 -4.98 13.38
C PRO A 268 -2.58 -3.55 13.90
N MET A 269 -3.83 -3.15 14.13
CA MET A 269 -4.21 -1.83 14.65
C MET A 269 -5.44 -1.92 15.56
N THR A 270 -5.59 -0.97 16.49
CA THR A 270 -6.73 -0.90 17.41
C THR A 270 -8.10 -0.84 16.73
N LEU A 271 -8.17 -0.42 15.46
CA LEU A 271 -9.41 -0.29 14.69
C LEU A 271 -9.66 -1.46 13.72
N SER A 272 -8.74 -2.43 13.62
CA SER A 272 -8.95 -3.64 12.81
C SER A 272 -9.32 -4.84 13.69
N THR A 273 -9.96 -5.84 13.09
CA THR A 273 -10.17 -7.14 13.75
C THR A 273 -8.96 -8.05 13.54
N ALA A 274 -8.78 -9.01 14.44
CA ALA A 274 -7.90 -10.15 14.21
C ALA A 274 -8.33 -10.91 12.94
N ARG A 275 -7.39 -11.60 12.30
CA ARG A 275 -7.64 -12.32 11.05
C ARG A 275 -7.10 -13.74 11.13
N ASP A 276 -7.86 -14.64 10.54
CA ASP A 276 -7.51 -16.04 10.41
C ASP A 276 -7.44 -16.43 8.93
N PHE A 277 -6.51 -17.31 8.60
CA PHE A 277 -6.21 -17.72 7.23
C PHE A 277 -6.12 -19.23 7.12
N TRP A 278 -6.75 -19.78 6.08
CA TRP A 278 -6.43 -21.10 5.55
C TRP A 278 -5.53 -20.91 4.34
N THR A 279 -4.36 -21.55 4.33
CA THR A 279 -3.39 -21.41 3.25
C THR A 279 -2.89 -22.77 2.83
N LEU A 280 -2.90 -23.02 1.52
CA LEU A 280 -2.19 -24.14 0.92
C LEU A 280 -0.77 -23.67 0.58
N ARG A 281 0.25 -24.26 1.20
CA ARG A 281 1.66 -23.96 0.95
C ARG A 281 2.28 -25.10 0.18
N TYR A 282 2.76 -24.84 -1.02
CA TYR A 282 3.61 -25.76 -1.76
C TYR A 282 5.07 -25.36 -1.55
N THR A 283 5.94 -26.34 -1.32
CA THR A 283 7.39 -26.16 -1.24
C THR A 283 8.06 -27.13 -2.18
N THR A 284 8.98 -26.65 -3.02
CA THR A 284 9.73 -27.50 -3.94
C THR A 284 11.16 -27.01 -4.16
N ASN A 285 12.04 -27.93 -4.55
CA ASN A 285 13.39 -27.62 -4.98
C ASN A 285 13.42 -27.50 -6.50
N LEU A 286 14.10 -26.48 -7.00
CA LEU A 286 14.33 -26.28 -8.43
C LEU A 286 15.70 -26.82 -8.84
N ASP A 287 15.87 -27.10 -10.14
CA ASP A 287 17.11 -27.67 -10.70
C ASP A 287 18.34 -26.77 -10.49
N ASN A 288 18.13 -25.46 -10.34
CA ASN A 288 19.18 -24.48 -10.06
C ASN A 288 19.58 -24.42 -8.57
N GLY A 289 19.06 -25.31 -7.73
CA GLY A 289 19.30 -25.34 -6.29
C GLY A 289 18.48 -24.35 -5.47
N SER A 290 17.58 -23.58 -6.10
CA SER A 290 16.66 -22.68 -5.37
C SER A 290 15.53 -23.47 -4.73
N ILE A 291 15.04 -23.00 -3.58
CA ILE A 291 13.85 -23.53 -2.93
C ILE A 291 12.74 -22.47 -3.05
N VAL A 292 11.56 -22.89 -3.47
CA VAL A 292 10.34 -22.07 -3.56
C VAL A 292 9.29 -22.60 -2.61
#